data_AF-A0A0G0C4D1-F1
#
_entry.id   AF-A0A0G0C4D1-F1
#
_cell.length_a   1.000
_cell.length_b   1.000
_cell.length_c   1.000
_cell.angle_alpha   90.00
_cell.angle_beta   90.00
_cell.angle_gamma   90.00
#
_symmetry.space_group_name_H-M   'P 1'
#
loop_
_entity.id
_entity.type
_entity.pdbx_description
1 polymer ?
#
loop_
_entity_poly.entity_id
_entity_poly.type
_entity_poly.pdbx_seq_one_letter_code
_entity_poly.pdbx_strand_id
1 'polypeptide(L)'
;MFIKKNKKILLFLVVFCATFMLGAFLKANAALVTGYLWGGTEQVSDGAINGNETGVGWIDLSDKVDVPSSDGNVSGYGWSENIGWVDFNPAGPYPEAPNNSVRRVGNNLVGWARIVSIATARAAGNSGGWLGWVKMHNVSIDSATGQMSGYAWSDELGWIDFANAKIEASKILNIIVSASPSACISCSSLDFDLEAVREDTSTTLGNIIYEFDCDGDGTYEGTYNTINSSQSHGCTVVSSVTAQVRVTQDGITQTGSAAISITAPSCGDGILGVGEECDDGAANNGVCPASCSASCTSNVCSDNSNYNWIEVAP
;
A
#
# COMPACT_ATOMS: atom_id res chain seq x y z
N MET A 1 5.89 -54.65 5.34
CA MET A 1 4.45 -54.43 5.55
C MET A 1 4.26 -53.00 6.05
N PHE A 2 3.47 -52.21 5.30
CA PHE A 2 2.98 -50.84 5.56
C PHE A 2 3.96 -49.69 5.82
N ILE A 3 4.27 -48.91 4.77
CA ILE A 3 4.13 -47.44 4.81
C ILE A 3 3.54 -46.99 3.47
N LYS A 4 2.21 -47.07 3.34
CA LYS A 4 1.43 -46.53 2.21
C LYS A 4 0.21 -45.79 2.77
N LYS A 5 0.45 -44.80 3.62
CA LYS A 5 -0.55 -43.84 4.10
C LYS A 5 0.15 -42.50 4.24
N ASN A 6 -0.49 -41.45 3.72
CA ASN A 6 -0.25 -40.02 3.97
C ASN A 6 -0.13 -39.11 2.74
N LYS A 7 -0.33 -39.61 1.51
CA LYS A 7 -0.56 -38.71 0.36
C LYS A 7 -1.86 -37.90 0.48
N LYS A 8 -2.90 -38.46 1.13
CA LYS A 8 -4.19 -37.78 1.33
C LYS A 8 -4.15 -36.67 2.39
N ILE A 9 -3.34 -36.84 3.45
CA ILE A 9 -3.18 -35.82 4.51
C ILE A 9 -2.35 -34.65 4.00
N LEU A 10 -1.31 -34.91 3.21
CA LEU A 10 -0.50 -33.87 2.58
C LEU A 10 -1.31 -33.05 1.55
N LEU A 11 -2.15 -33.72 0.75
CA LEU A 11 -3.04 -33.03 -0.20
C LEU A 11 -4.10 -32.17 0.53
N PHE A 12 -4.62 -32.64 1.67
CA PHE A 12 -5.59 -31.88 2.46
C PHE A 12 -4.97 -30.66 3.15
N LEU A 13 -3.73 -30.75 3.63
CA LEU A 13 -2.98 -29.64 4.24
C LEU A 13 -2.58 -28.58 3.20
N VAL A 14 -2.16 -29.00 2.00
CA VAL A 14 -1.85 -28.08 0.90
C VAL A 14 -3.11 -27.37 0.40
N VAL A 15 -4.24 -28.08 0.28
CA VAL A 15 -5.52 -27.46 -0.09
C VAL A 15 -6.02 -26.53 1.03
N PHE A 16 -5.91 -26.91 2.30
CA PHE A 16 -6.33 -26.07 3.43
C PHE A 16 -5.45 -24.81 3.58
N CYS A 17 -4.14 -24.90 3.38
CA CYS A 17 -3.24 -23.75 3.33
C CYS A 17 -3.46 -22.88 2.08
N ALA A 18 -3.74 -23.47 0.91
CA ALA A 18 -4.05 -22.71 -0.30
C ALA A 18 -5.39 -21.95 -0.18
N THR A 19 -6.38 -22.52 0.52
CA THR A 19 -7.64 -21.82 0.81
C THR A 19 -7.50 -20.73 1.88
N PHE A 20 -6.54 -20.85 2.80
CA PHE A 20 -6.25 -19.80 3.79
C PHE A 20 -5.33 -18.70 3.26
N MET A 21 -4.51 -18.97 2.22
CA MET A 21 -3.70 -17.96 1.52
C MET A 21 -4.52 -17.13 0.52
N LEU A 22 -5.64 -17.65 0.00
CA LEU A 22 -6.64 -16.84 -0.72
C LEU A 22 -7.51 -15.96 0.20
N GLY A 23 -7.39 -16.12 1.51
CA GLY A 23 -7.97 -15.23 2.51
C GLY A 23 -7.10 -14.01 2.80
N ALA A 24 -6.23 -13.60 1.86
CA ALA A 24 -5.66 -12.27 1.86
C ALA A 24 -6.83 -11.29 2.04
N PHE A 25 -6.79 -10.57 3.15
CA PHE A 25 -7.77 -9.56 3.55
C PHE A 25 -8.23 -8.78 2.32
N LEU A 26 -9.43 -9.12 1.82
CA LEU A 26 -10.29 -8.11 1.23
C LEU A 26 -10.60 -7.20 2.41
N LYS A 27 -9.73 -6.21 2.66
CA LYS A 27 -10.16 -4.95 3.24
C LYS A 27 -11.29 -4.57 2.32
N ALA A 28 -12.53 -4.82 2.74
CA ALA A 28 -13.71 -4.46 1.97
C ALA A 28 -13.47 -3.02 1.57
N ASN A 29 -13.39 -2.76 0.26
CA ASN A 29 -13.08 -1.44 -0.26
C ASN A 29 -14.11 -0.50 0.35
N ALA A 30 -13.71 0.22 1.41
CA ALA A 30 -14.52 1.21 2.07
C ALA A 30 -14.30 2.47 1.24
N ALA A 31 -15.36 2.88 0.57
CA ALA A 31 -15.32 4.04 -0.28
C ALA A 31 -15.34 5.26 0.64
N LEU A 32 -14.41 6.18 0.41
CA LEU A 32 -14.26 7.38 1.23
C LEU A 32 -15.38 8.36 0.85
N VAL A 33 -16.00 8.98 1.84
CA VAL A 33 -16.91 10.10 1.56
C VAL A 33 -16.07 11.34 1.31
N THR A 34 -16.33 12.04 0.22
CA THR A 34 -15.82 13.38 -0.06
C THR A 34 -16.96 14.40 0.03
N GLY A 35 -16.61 15.63 0.41
CA GLY A 35 -17.56 16.74 0.48
C GLY A 35 -18.11 17.00 1.88
N TYR A 36 -19.09 17.90 1.93
CA TYR A 36 -19.57 18.50 3.16
C TYR A 36 -21.07 18.25 3.33
N LEU A 37 -21.48 17.94 4.55
CA LEU A 37 -22.88 18.10 4.96
C LEU A 37 -23.13 19.54 5.37
N TRP A 38 -24.36 20.00 5.25
CA TRP A 38 -24.77 21.31 5.75
C TRP A 38 -26.10 21.21 6.50
N GLY A 39 -26.26 21.97 7.57
CA GLY A 39 -27.52 22.00 8.30
C GLY A 39 -27.58 23.06 9.40
N GLY A 40 -28.77 23.23 9.96
CA GLY A 40 -29.03 24.18 11.03
C GLY A 40 -30.51 24.42 11.27
N THR A 41 -30.82 25.12 12.36
CA THR A 41 -32.12 25.73 12.59
C THR A 41 -32.25 27.01 11.77
N GLU A 42 -33.32 27.10 10.97
CA GLU A 42 -33.68 28.27 10.16
C GLU A 42 -33.64 29.56 11.00
N GLN A 43 -32.94 30.59 10.51
CA GLN A 43 -32.94 31.90 11.17
C GLN A 43 -34.20 32.73 10.78
N VAL A 44 -34.91 32.33 9.72
CA VAL A 44 -36.12 32.97 9.17
C VAL A 44 -37.15 31.89 8.84
N SER A 45 -38.43 32.07 9.21
CA SER A 45 -39.52 31.14 8.84
C SER A 45 -39.92 31.32 7.37
N ASP A 46 -39.06 30.93 6.44
CA ASP A 46 -39.39 30.87 5.01
C ASP A 46 -39.66 29.43 4.52
N GLY A 47 -39.35 28.42 5.35
CA GLY A 47 -39.61 27.01 5.06
C GLY A 47 -38.76 26.47 3.91
N ALA A 48 -37.64 27.12 3.59
CA ALA A 48 -36.74 26.77 2.52
C ALA A 48 -35.31 26.59 3.05
N ILE A 49 -34.78 25.36 2.94
CA ILE A 49 -33.36 25.06 3.20
C ILE A 49 -32.53 25.74 2.10
N ASN A 50 -31.91 26.89 2.41
CA ASN A 50 -31.29 27.78 1.41
C ASN A 50 -29.92 28.36 1.83
N GLY A 51 -29.35 27.92 2.95
CA GLY A 51 -28.00 28.29 3.38
C GLY A 51 -27.94 29.45 4.38
N ASN A 52 -29.09 29.90 4.90
CA ASN A 52 -29.19 30.92 5.95
C ASN A 52 -29.54 30.32 7.33
N GLU A 53 -29.30 29.01 7.53
CA GLU A 53 -29.59 28.31 8.79
C GLU A 53 -28.45 28.47 9.81
N THR A 54 -28.80 28.71 11.08
CA THR A 54 -27.84 28.80 12.20
C THR A 54 -27.70 27.45 12.91
N GLY A 55 -26.48 27.07 13.31
CA GLY A 55 -26.26 25.88 14.16
C GLY A 55 -25.11 25.00 13.70
N VAL A 56 -25.37 24.05 12.78
CA VAL A 56 -24.43 22.96 12.45
C VAL A 56 -23.29 23.43 11.55
N GLY A 57 -23.58 24.32 10.60
CA GLY A 57 -22.62 24.75 9.60
C GLY A 57 -22.19 23.60 8.69
N TRP A 58 -21.00 23.71 8.09
CA TRP A 58 -20.43 22.64 7.27
C TRP A 58 -19.88 21.52 8.18
N ILE A 59 -20.26 20.28 7.90
CA ILE A 59 -19.60 19.09 8.46
C ILE A 59 -18.76 18.47 7.34
N ASP A 60 -17.44 18.54 7.47
CA ASP A 60 -16.50 17.89 6.57
C ASP A 60 -16.45 16.38 6.85
N LEU A 61 -16.74 15.57 5.83
CA LEU A 61 -16.63 14.11 5.89
C LEU A 61 -15.36 13.59 5.20
N SER A 62 -14.65 14.48 4.49
CA SER A 62 -13.61 14.15 3.51
C SER A 62 -12.48 13.34 4.13
N ASP A 63 -12.31 12.11 3.66
CA ASP A 63 -11.28 11.16 4.09
C ASP A 63 -11.32 10.80 5.59
N LYS A 64 -12.45 11.04 6.27
CA LYS A 64 -12.64 10.74 7.69
C LYS A 64 -13.84 9.85 7.98
N VAL A 65 -14.74 9.66 7.01
CA VAL A 65 -15.90 8.76 7.11
C VAL A 65 -15.84 7.70 6.03
N ASP A 66 -15.86 6.45 6.46
CA ASP A 66 -15.76 5.25 5.64
C ASP A 66 -17.15 4.63 5.46
N VAL A 67 -17.65 4.60 4.23
CA VAL A 67 -18.90 3.89 3.90
C VAL A 67 -18.55 2.56 3.21
N PRO A 68 -18.99 1.41 3.74
CA PRO A 68 -18.69 0.11 3.14
C PRO A 68 -19.31 0.00 1.74
N SER A 69 -18.65 -0.75 0.85
CA SER A 69 -19.15 -1.04 -0.52
C SER A 69 -20.37 -1.96 -0.55
N SER A 70 -20.74 -2.56 0.59
CA SER A 70 -21.93 -3.39 0.78
C SER A 70 -22.56 -3.11 2.16
N ASP A 71 -23.64 -3.81 2.50
CA ASP A 71 -24.32 -3.66 3.79
C ASP A 71 -23.36 -3.79 4.98
N GLY A 72 -23.29 -2.76 5.81
CA GLY A 72 -22.30 -2.70 6.88
C GLY A 72 -22.32 -1.38 7.61
N ASN A 73 -21.64 -1.32 8.76
CA ASN A 73 -21.56 -0.09 9.54
C ASN A 73 -20.69 0.93 8.82
N VAL A 74 -21.13 2.18 8.82
CA VAL A 74 -20.30 3.33 8.47
C VAL A 74 -19.39 3.59 9.67
N SER A 75 -18.13 3.94 9.42
CA SER A 75 -17.16 4.26 10.48
C SER A 75 -16.51 5.62 10.27
N GLY A 76 -15.90 6.14 11.32
CA GLY A 76 -15.16 7.41 11.27
C GLY A 76 -15.95 8.61 11.79
N TYR A 77 -15.37 9.79 11.63
CA TYR A 77 -15.85 11.02 12.25
C TYR A 77 -15.89 12.17 11.26
N GLY A 78 -17.01 12.89 11.18
CA GLY A 78 -17.08 14.18 10.50
C GLY A 78 -16.64 15.32 11.43
N TRP A 79 -16.10 16.41 10.88
CA TRP A 79 -15.72 17.60 11.65
C TRP A 79 -16.55 18.82 11.25
N SER A 80 -17.07 19.55 12.22
CA SER A 80 -17.62 20.89 12.03
C SER A 80 -16.95 21.87 12.99
N GLU A 81 -16.66 23.08 12.50
CA GLU A 81 -16.11 24.15 13.34
C GLU A 81 -17.08 24.63 14.43
N ASN A 82 -18.39 24.42 14.24
CA ASN A 82 -19.42 24.91 15.14
C ASN A 82 -19.80 23.89 16.22
N ILE A 83 -19.80 22.60 15.90
CA ILE A 83 -20.28 21.54 16.79
C ILE A 83 -19.21 20.49 17.15
N GLY A 84 -18.04 20.57 16.51
CA GLY A 84 -16.94 19.64 16.68
C GLY A 84 -17.15 18.31 15.94
N TRP A 85 -16.63 17.23 16.52
CA TRP A 85 -16.69 15.90 15.93
C TRP A 85 -18.09 15.29 15.95
N VAL A 86 -18.47 14.67 14.84
CA VAL A 86 -19.67 13.83 14.68
C VAL A 86 -19.22 12.40 14.42
N ASP A 87 -19.47 11.50 15.37
CA ASP A 87 -19.18 10.07 15.28
C ASP A 87 -20.28 9.35 14.49
N PHE A 88 -19.92 8.65 13.41
CA PHE A 88 -20.85 7.87 12.60
C PHE A 88 -21.03 6.42 13.09
N ASN A 89 -20.16 5.95 13.99
CA ASN A 89 -20.26 4.64 14.61
C ASN A 89 -20.41 4.68 16.16
N PRO A 90 -21.34 5.49 16.71
CA PRO A 90 -21.47 5.62 18.15
C PRO A 90 -22.05 4.36 18.78
N ALA A 91 -21.58 4.06 20.00
CA ALA A 91 -22.20 3.08 20.86
C ALA A 91 -23.59 3.56 21.33
N GLY A 92 -24.52 2.62 21.45
CA GLY A 92 -25.85 2.88 22.03
C GLY A 92 -25.82 3.05 23.56
N PRO A 93 -27.00 3.10 24.21
CA PRO A 93 -28.32 2.84 23.64
C PRO A 93 -28.82 3.97 22.73
N TYR A 94 -29.48 3.61 21.64
CA TYR A 94 -30.05 4.56 20.68
C TYR A 94 -31.43 5.07 21.16
N PRO A 95 -31.85 6.29 20.79
CA PRO A 95 -33.11 6.88 21.25
C PRO A 95 -34.34 6.05 20.90
N GLU A 96 -34.34 5.53 19.68
CA GLU A 96 -35.43 4.73 19.11
C GLU A 96 -34.92 3.93 17.90
N ALA A 97 -35.81 3.13 17.31
CA ALA A 97 -35.50 2.38 16.11
C ALA A 97 -35.06 3.31 14.95
N PRO A 98 -34.05 2.90 14.16
CA PRO A 98 -33.36 1.61 14.22
C PRO A 98 -32.25 1.59 15.29
N ASN A 99 -32.08 0.45 15.97
CA ASN A 99 -31.16 0.28 17.11
C ASN A 99 -29.71 -0.02 16.65
N ASN A 100 -29.16 0.83 15.79
CA ASN A 100 -27.80 0.74 15.30
C ASN A 100 -27.21 2.14 15.04
N SER A 101 -25.87 2.21 15.06
CA SER A 101 -25.12 3.33 14.51
C SER A 101 -25.35 3.46 13.00
N VAL A 102 -24.79 4.48 12.35
CA VAL A 102 -24.99 4.65 10.91
C VAL A 102 -24.54 3.40 10.17
N ARG A 103 -25.44 2.86 9.34
CA ARG A 103 -25.28 1.60 8.62
C ARG A 103 -25.78 1.75 7.19
N ARG A 104 -25.01 1.25 6.24
CA ARG A 104 -25.45 1.07 4.86
C ARG A 104 -26.35 -0.14 4.75
N VAL A 105 -27.49 0.04 4.09
CA VAL A 105 -28.45 -1.02 3.73
C VAL A 105 -28.85 -0.79 2.27
N GLY A 106 -28.29 -1.60 1.37
CA GLY A 106 -28.34 -1.40 -0.07
C GLY A 106 -27.72 -0.05 -0.46
N ASN A 107 -28.55 0.81 -1.05
CA ASN A 107 -28.18 2.17 -1.44
C ASN A 107 -28.65 3.23 -0.43
N ASN A 108 -29.05 2.84 0.79
CA ASN A 108 -29.50 3.79 1.81
C ASN A 108 -28.58 3.77 3.03
N LEU A 109 -28.54 4.89 3.75
CA LEU A 109 -27.96 4.97 5.09
C LEU A 109 -29.08 5.08 6.13
N VAL A 110 -28.99 4.26 7.17
CA VAL A 110 -29.94 4.20 8.30
C VAL A 110 -29.18 4.26 9.62
N GLY A 111 -29.85 4.54 10.73
CA GLY A 111 -29.19 4.54 12.05
C GLY A 111 -28.85 5.94 12.55
N TRP A 112 -27.98 5.96 13.55
CA TRP A 112 -27.69 7.13 14.35
C TRP A 112 -26.20 7.50 14.34
N ALA A 113 -25.92 8.78 14.08
CA ALA A 113 -24.66 9.42 14.38
C ALA A 113 -24.76 10.22 15.70
N ARG A 114 -23.61 10.66 16.22
CA ARG A 114 -23.51 11.29 17.54
C ARG A 114 -22.58 12.49 17.52
N ILE A 115 -23.06 13.62 18.04
CA ILE A 115 -22.23 14.80 18.24
C ILE A 115 -21.40 14.58 19.52
N VAL A 116 -20.08 14.45 19.36
CA VAL A 116 -19.18 14.01 20.44
C VAL A 116 -19.11 15.03 21.57
N SER A 117 -19.13 16.32 21.25
CA SER A 117 -19.11 17.40 22.23
C SER A 117 -20.34 17.37 23.15
N ILE A 118 -21.54 17.21 22.59
CA ILE A 118 -22.80 17.10 23.35
C ILE A 118 -22.84 15.79 24.13
N ALA A 119 -22.41 14.66 23.54
CA ALA A 119 -22.34 13.38 24.23
C ALA A 119 -21.43 13.45 25.47
N THR A 120 -20.29 14.11 25.33
CA THR A 120 -19.32 14.33 26.42
C THR A 120 -19.92 15.23 27.50
N ALA A 121 -20.56 16.34 27.12
CA ALA A 121 -21.26 17.22 28.05
C ALA A 121 -22.40 16.48 28.79
N ARG A 122 -23.11 15.58 28.10
CA ARG A 122 -24.21 14.78 28.67
C ARG A 122 -23.69 13.81 29.73
N ALA A 123 -22.57 13.15 29.47
CA ALA A 123 -21.89 12.28 30.44
C ALA A 123 -21.42 13.06 31.67
N ALA A 124 -21.02 14.32 31.50
CA ALA A 124 -20.66 15.24 32.57
C ALA A 124 -21.87 15.90 33.26
N GLY A 125 -23.11 15.64 32.82
CA GLY A 125 -24.32 16.26 33.37
C GLY A 125 -24.55 17.73 32.98
N ASN A 126 -23.78 18.25 32.02
CA ASN A 126 -23.71 19.66 31.65
C ASN A 126 -24.25 19.97 30.25
N SER A 127 -24.90 19.03 29.58
CA SER A 127 -25.46 19.25 28.24
C SER A 127 -26.73 20.10 28.20
N GLY A 128 -27.24 20.57 29.34
CA GLY A 128 -28.50 21.31 29.40
C GLY A 128 -29.72 20.48 28.97
N GLY A 129 -29.63 19.15 29.05
CA GLY A 129 -30.67 18.22 28.62
C GLY A 129 -30.51 17.73 27.19
N TRP A 130 -29.62 18.33 26.39
CA TRP A 130 -29.33 17.89 25.03
C TRP A 130 -28.72 16.50 25.03
N LEU A 131 -29.16 15.69 24.06
CA LEU A 131 -28.67 14.36 23.86
C LEU A 131 -27.57 14.39 22.80
N GLY A 132 -27.78 15.04 21.65
CA GLY A 132 -26.79 15.14 20.56
C GLY A 132 -26.81 13.94 19.62
N TRP A 133 -28.01 13.39 19.38
CA TRP A 133 -28.24 12.31 18.42
C TRP A 133 -28.63 12.86 17.06
N VAL A 134 -28.12 12.24 16.00
CA VAL A 134 -28.43 12.60 14.61
C VAL A 134 -28.95 11.35 13.90
N LYS A 135 -30.23 11.34 13.51
CA LYS A 135 -30.88 10.20 12.83
C LYS A 135 -30.80 10.34 11.32
N MET A 136 -30.34 9.30 10.62
CA MET A 136 -30.44 9.25 9.16
C MET A 136 -31.91 9.15 8.72
N HIS A 137 -32.34 10.00 7.79
CA HIS A 137 -33.73 10.09 7.32
C HIS A 137 -33.81 10.14 5.78
N ASN A 138 -33.98 8.97 5.17
CA ASN A 138 -33.99 8.77 3.71
C ASN A 138 -32.69 9.22 3.03
N VAL A 139 -31.54 9.07 3.71
CA VAL A 139 -30.24 9.28 3.08
C VAL A 139 -29.99 8.15 2.09
N SER A 140 -29.76 8.48 0.82
CA SER A 140 -29.54 7.52 -0.26
C SER A 140 -28.28 7.83 -1.06
N ILE A 141 -27.72 6.82 -1.68
CA ILE A 141 -26.49 6.84 -2.47
C ILE A 141 -26.87 6.46 -3.90
N ASP A 142 -26.61 7.34 -4.86
CA ASP A 142 -26.69 7.02 -6.27
C ASP A 142 -25.59 6.00 -6.61
N SER A 143 -25.96 4.80 -7.05
CA SER A 143 -25.00 3.73 -7.29
C SER A 143 -24.11 3.92 -8.52
N ALA A 144 -24.46 4.85 -9.43
CA ALA A 144 -23.68 5.12 -10.63
C ALA A 144 -22.63 6.21 -10.38
N THR A 145 -22.98 7.22 -9.60
CA THR A 145 -22.15 8.42 -9.37
C THR A 145 -21.54 8.47 -7.98
N GLY A 146 -22.09 7.73 -7.02
CA GLY A 146 -21.76 7.82 -5.59
C GLY A 146 -22.37 9.03 -4.89
N GLN A 147 -23.11 9.88 -5.61
CA GLN A 147 -23.72 11.09 -5.06
C GLN A 147 -24.71 10.74 -3.96
N MET A 148 -24.59 11.38 -2.80
CA MET A 148 -25.57 11.23 -1.73
C MET A 148 -26.72 12.23 -1.89
N SER A 149 -27.88 11.88 -1.33
CA SER A 149 -29.05 12.74 -1.24
C SER A 149 -29.87 12.39 0.01
N GLY A 150 -30.82 13.24 0.38
CA GLY A 150 -31.66 13.07 1.57
C GLY A 150 -31.11 13.80 2.79
N TYR A 151 -31.73 13.57 3.95
CA TYR A 151 -31.45 14.37 5.14
C TYR A 151 -31.20 13.51 6.37
N ALA A 152 -30.51 14.06 7.36
CA ALA A 152 -30.53 13.57 8.73
C ALA A 152 -31.23 14.60 9.62
N TRP A 153 -31.73 14.16 10.77
CA TRP A 153 -32.42 15.00 11.75
C TRP A 153 -31.76 14.91 13.13
N SER A 154 -31.57 16.06 13.78
CA SER A 154 -31.27 16.15 15.21
C SER A 154 -32.30 17.05 15.86
N ASP A 155 -32.80 16.63 17.03
CA ASP A 155 -33.75 17.45 17.80
C ASP A 155 -33.12 18.75 18.31
N GLU A 156 -31.79 18.80 18.42
CA GLU A 156 -31.04 19.98 18.85
C GLU A 156 -30.66 20.91 17.70
N LEU A 157 -30.46 20.37 16.50
CA LEU A 157 -29.79 21.06 15.40
C LEU A 157 -30.61 21.17 14.11
N GLY A 158 -31.74 20.46 14.00
CA GLY A 158 -32.59 20.46 12.82
C GLY A 158 -32.11 19.52 11.71
N TRP A 159 -32.49 19.86 10.48
CA TRP A 159 -32.17 19.08 9.28
C TRP A 159 -30.71 19.28 8.86
N ILE A 160 -30.09 18.18 8.43
CA ILE A 160 -28.73 18.12 7.87
C ILE A 160 -28.82 17.48 6.49
N ASP A 161 -28.43 18.20 5.45
CA ASP A 161 -28.49 17.78 4.05
C ASP A 161 -27.22 17.03 3.62
N PHE A 162 -27.42 15.92 2.92
CA PHE A 162 -26.37 15.06 2.35
C PHE A 162 -26.11 15.32 0.86
N ALA A 163 -26.85 16.21 0.20
CA ALA A 163 -26.76 16.47 -1.24
C ALA A 163 -25.38 16.94 -1.73
N ASN A 164 -24.51 17.42 -0.84
CA ASN A 164 -23.14 17.84 -1.17
C ASN A 164 -22.06 16.84 -0.69
N ALA A 165 -22.47 15.66 -0.24
CA ALA A 165 -21.58 14.54 0.06
C ALA A 165 -21.62 13.50 -1.06
N LYS A 166 -20.48 12.88 -1.34
CA LYS A 166 -20.35 11.85 -2.38
C LYS A 166 -19.48 10.72 -1.86
N ILE A 167 -19.87 9.49 -2.13
CA ILE A 167 -19.01 8.32 -1.94
C ILE A 167 -18.13 8.18 -3.16
N GLU A 168 -16.83 8.32 -3.01
CA GLU A 168 -15.88 7.99 -4.07
C GLU A 168 -15.23 6.64 -3.78
N ALA A 169 -15.23 5.76 -4.79
CA ALA A 169 -14.48 4.52 -4.71
C ALA A 169 -13.02 4.85 -4.36
N SER A 170 -12.44 4.09 -3.43
CA SER A 170 -11.05 4.28 -3.04
C SER A 170 -10.18 4.23 -4.30
N LYS A 171 -9.32 5.24 -4.46
CA LYS A 171 -8.32 5.26 -5.52
C LYS A 171 -7.25 4.23 -5.18
N ILE A 172 -7.01 3.30 -6.09
CA ILE A 172 -6.02 2.24 -5.94
C ILE A 172 -4.92 2.49 -6.95
N LEU A 173 -3.68 2.51 -6.48
CA LEU A 173 -2.48 2.50 -7.32
C LEU A 173 -1.67 1.26 -6.93
N ASN A 174 -1.47 0.37 -7.89
CA ASN A 174 -0.64 -0.81 -7.75
C ASN A 174 0.48 -0.74 -8.79
N ILE A 175 1.70 -1.05 -8.35
CA ILE A 175 2.90 -0.96 -9.18
C ILE A 175 3.74 -2.21 -9.00
N ILE A 176 4.47 -2.56 -10.06
CA ILE A 176 5.52 -3.56 -10.05
C ILE A 176 6.82 -2.85 -10.38
N VAL A 177 7.87 -3.12 -9.60
CA VAL A 177 9.22 -2.61 -9.86
C VAL A 177 10.13 -3.80 -10.12
N SER A 178 10.93 -3.70 -11.17
CA SER A 178 11.88 -4.75 -11.56
C SER A 178 13.19 -4.13 -12.04
N ALA A 179 14.28 -4.90 -11.95
CA ALA A 179 15.59 -4.50 -12.42
C ALA A 179 16.18 -5.58 -13.31
N SER A 180 16.81 -5.18 -14.41
CA SER A 180 17.46 -6.10 -15.35
C SER A 180 18.76 -5.51 -15.90
N PRO A 181 19.90 -6.20 -15.73
CA PRO A 181 20.12 -7.33 -14.80
C PRO A 181 19.96 -6.90 -13.33
N SER A 182 19.57 -7.82 -12.45
CA SER A 182 19.46 -7.55 -10.99
C SER A 182 20.65 -8.07 -10.18
N ALA A 183 21.60 -8.77 -10.81
CA ALA A 183 22.76 -9.30 -10.12
C ALA A 183 23.96 -9.41 -11.06
N CYS A 184 25.15 -9.30 -10.47
CA CYS A 184 26.43 -9.48 -11.13
C CYS A 184 27.38 -10.22 -10.19
N ILE A 185 28.07 -11.25 -10.71
CA ILE A 185 29.06 -12.02 -9.97
C ILE A 185 30.44 -11.68 -10.51
N SER A 186 31.37 -11.43 -9.60
CA SER A 186 32.74 -11.04 -9.91
C SER A 186 32.84 -9.70 -10.65
N CYS A 187 32.05 -8.73 -10.19
CA CYS A 187 31.94 -7.40 -10.78
C CYS A 187 32.22 -6.32 -9.74
N SER A 188 32.81 -5.21 -10.17
CA SER A 188 33.01 -4.01 -9.34
C SER A 188 31.86 -3.00 -9.47
N SER A 189 31.06 -3.10 -10.52
CA SER A 189 29.89 -2.27 -10.78
C SER A 189 28.86 -3.03 -11.61
N LEU A 190 27.62 -2.57 -11.56
CA LEU A 190 26.52 -3.09 -12.37
C LEU A 190 25.73 -1.94 -12.97
N ASP A 191 25.63 -1.95 -14.30
CA ASP A 191 24.66 -1.15 -15.05
C ASP A 191 23.37 -1.96 -15.22
N PHE A 192 22.23 -1.37 -14.89
CA PHE A 192 20.93 -2.02 -14.98
C PHE A 192 19.82 -1.05 -15.34
N ASP A 193 18.79 -1.57 -16.01
CA ASP A 193 17.56 -0.83 -16.21
C ASP A 193 16.62 -1.10 -15.02
N LEU A 194 16.22 -0.03 -14.33
CA LEU A 194 15.19 -0.04 -13.31
C LEU A 194 13.86 0.34 -13.98
N GLU A 195 12.89 -0.57 -13.94
CA GLU A 195 11.58 -0.38 -14.57
C GLU A 195 10.47 -0.41 -13.52
N ALA A 196 9.53 0.53 -13.63
CA ALA A 196 8.30 0.58 -12.87
C ALA A 196 7.09 0.50 -13.81
N VAL A 197 6.17 -0.42 -13.51
CA VAL A 197 4.95 -0.67 -14.28
C VAL A 197 3.73 -0.45 -13.38
N ARG A 198 2.81 0.42 -13.82
CA ARG A 198 1.48 0.56 -13.25
C ARG A 198 0.61 -0.62 -13.67
N GLU A 199 0.05 -1.34 -12.72
CA GLU A 199 -0.82 -2.49 -12.98
C GLU A 199 -2.23 -2.07 -13.42
N ASP A 200 -2.87 -2.91 -14.24
CA ASP A 200 -4.25 -2.72 -14.73
C ASP A 200 -5.31 -2.74 -13.61
N THR A 201 -4.96 -3.27 -12.43
CA THR A 201 -5.83 -3.26 -11.24
C THR A 201 -5.95 -1.88 -10.59
N SER A 202 -5.15 -0.90 -11.03
CA SER A 202 -5.15 0.47 -10.51
C SER A 202 -6.34 1.27 -11.06
N THR A 203 -7.01 2.02 -10.18
CA THR A 203 -8.18 2.87 -10.50
C THR A 203 -7.86 4.36 -10.59
N THR A 204 -6.65 4.77 -10.23
CA THR A 204 -6.15 6.15 -10.36
C THR A 204 -6.09 6.62 -11.82
N LEU A 205 -6.35 7.90 -12.07
CA LEU A 205 -6.40 8.50 -13.41
C LEU A 205 -5.40 9.65 -13.59
N GLY A 206 -5.21 10.08 -14.84
CA GLY A 206 -4.36 11.22 -15.19
C GLY A 206 -2.88 10.86 -15.30
N ASN A 207 -2.03 11.88 -15.27
CA ASN A 207 -0.59 11.70 -15.42
C ASN A 207 0.03 10.94 -14.24
N ILE A 208 1.04 10.14 -14.55
CA ILE A 208 1.84 9.36 -13.62
C ILE A 208 3.20 10.04 -13.48
N ILE A 209 3.63 10.22 -12.24
CA ILE A 209 4.97 10.69 -11.90
C ILE A 209 5.77 9.48 -11.42
N TYR A 210 6.91 9.20 -12.07
CA TYR A 210 7.86 8.18 -11.65
C TYR A 210 9.14 8.86 -11.16
N GLU A 211 9.59 8.51 -9.97
CA GLU A 211 10.81 9.01 -9.33
C GLU A 211 11.69 7.81 -8.98
N PHE A 212 12.83 7.68 -9.67
CA PHE A 212 13.76 6.55 -9.56
C PHE A 212 14.89 6.92 -8.60
N ASP A 213 15.10 6.07 -7.60
CA ASP A 213 16.18 6.10 -6.61
C ASP A 213 17.05 4.85 -6.86
N CYS A 214 18.16 5.01 -7.57
CA CYS A 214 18.98 3.92 -8.08
C CYS A 214 19.78 3.20 -6.99
N ASP A 215 20.20 3.90 -5.94
CA ASP A 215 21.07 3.36 -4.88
C ASP A 215 20.37 3.21 -3.52
N GLY A 216 19.14 3.68 -3.39
CA GLY A 216 18.31 3.57 -2.20
C GLY A 216 18.67 4.60 -1.13
N ASP A 217 19.31 5.71 -1.48
CA ASP A 217 19.75 6.74 -0.54
C ASP A 217 18.65 7.77 -0.19
N GLY A 218 17.52 7.71 -0.89
CA GLY A 218 16.38 8.61 -0.73
C GLY A 218 16.43 9.86 -1.60
N THR A 219 17.45 10.02 -2.44
CA THR A 219 17.50 10.99 -3.53
C THR A 219 17.03 10.35 -4.85
N TYR A 220 16.60 11.17 -5.81
CA TYR A 220 16.04 10.68 -7.06
C TYR A 220 16.93 11.06 -8.23
N GLU A 221 17.48 10.07 -8.92
CA GLU A 221 18.32 10.23 -10.12
C GLU A 221 17.48 10.46 -11.38
N GLY A 222 16.23 9.97 -11.37
CA GLY A 222 15.31 10.10 -12.49
C GLY A 222 13.93 10.58 -12.05
N THR A 223 13.36 11.58 -12.72
CA THR A 223 11.97 11.99 -12.51
C THR A 223 11.25 12.21 -13.84
N TYR A 224 10.11 11.55 -14.01
CA TYR A 224 9.35 11.55 -15.25
C TYR A 224 7.87 11.80 -14.98
N ASN A 225 7.24 12.67 -15.77
CA ASN A 225 5.80 12.91 -15.75
C ASN A 225 5.23 12.51 -17.12
N THR A 226 4.43 11.43 -17.13
CA THR A 226 3.98 10.76 -18.35
C THR A 226 2.58 10.17 -18.20
N ILE A 227 2.00 9.71 -19.31
CA ILE A 227 0.76 8.92 -19.32
C ILE A 227 1.03 7.42 -19.54
N ASN A 228 2.28 7.04 -19.79
CA ASN A 228 2.66 5.65 -20.03
C ASN A 228 2.56 4.84 -18.73
N SER A 229 1.96 3.66 -18.84
CA SER A 229 1.83 2.71 -17.73
C SER A 229 3.13 1.98 -17.37
N SER A 230 4.22 2.23 -18.10
CA SER A 230 5.57 1.80 -17.72
C SER A 230 6.56 2.92 -17.99
N GLN A 231 7.59 3.00 -17.15
CA GLN A 231 8.76 3.84 -17.35
C GLN A 231 10.00 3.11 -16.84
N SER A 232 11.13 3.30 -17.54
CA SER A 232 12.44 2.82 -17.12
C SER A 232 13.46 3.94 -16.98
N HIS A 233 14.48 3.68 -16.16
CA HIS A 233 15.66 4.52 -15.96
C HIS A 233 16.91 3.64 -15.87
N GLY A 234 17.98 4.05 -16.55
CA GLY A 234 19.27 3.35 -16.49
C GLY A 234 20.05 3.78 -15.25
N CYS A 235 20.48 2.82 -14.45
CA CYS A 235 21.18 3.00 -13.18
C CYS A 235 22.56 2.34 -13.22
N THR A 236 23.51 2.88 -12.44
CA THR A 236 24.83 2.28 -12.23
C THR A 236 25.15 2.28 -10.75
N VAL A 237 25.52 1.12 -10.19
CA VAL A 237 25.89 0.99 -8.77
C VAL A 237 27.20 0.20 -8.62
N VAL A 238 27.95 0.47 -7.56
CA VAL A 238 29.27 -0.16 -7.28
C VAL A 238 29.25 -1.12 -6.10
N SER A 239 28.09 -1.28 -5.45
CA SER A 239 27.87 -2.25 -4.38
C SER A 239 26.44 -2.76 -4.41
N SER A 240 26.12 -3.79 -3.63
CA SER A 240 24.75 -4.27 -3.51
C SER A 240 23.86 -3.21 -2.86
N VAL A 241 22.72 -2.92 -3.47
CA VAL A 241 21.76 -1.89 -3.03
C VAL A 241 20.32 -2.40 -3.10
N THR A 242 19.39 -1.64 -2.53
CA THR A 242 17.96 -1.80 -2.79
C THR A 242 17.45 -0.54 -3.46
N ALA A 243 17.40 -0.57 -4.80
CA ALA A 243 16.88 0.53 -5.58
C ALA A 243 15.37 0.68 -5.34
N GLN A 244 14.86 1.90 -5.40
CA GLN A 244 13.45 2.23 -5.18
C GLN A 244 12.88 3.04 -6.33
N VAL A 245 11.57 2.92 -6.53
CA VAL A 245 10.83 3.82 -7.42
C VAL A 245 9.59 4.29 -6.69
N ARG A 246 9.46 5.61 -6.54
CA ARG A 246 8.24 6.25 -6.04
C ARG A 246 7.37 6.63 -7.23
N VAL A 247 6.13 6.15 -7.23
CA VAL A 247 5.16 6.39 -8.28
C VAL A 247 3.96 7.13 -7.69
N THR A 248 3.62 8.27 -8.27
CA THR A 248 2.49 9.09 -7.85
C THR A 248 1.49 9.25 -9.00
N GLN A 249 0.22 8.97 -8.74
CA GLN A 249 -0.87 9.24 -9.68
C GLN A 249 -2.14 9.62 -8.92
N ASP A 250 -2.82 10.68 -9.36
CA ASP A 250 -4.10 11.12 -8.79
C ASP A 250 -4.06 11.37 -7.26
N GLY A 251 -2.92 11.88 -6.78
CA GLY A 251 -2.66 12.14 -5.36
C GLY A 251 -2.27 10.91 -4.54
N ILE A 252 -2.34 9.70 -5.11
CA ILE A 252 -1.91 8.46 -4.45
C ILE A 252 -0.44 8.21 -4.79
N THR A 253 0.35 7.90 -3.77
CA THR A 253 1.78 7.60 -3.90
C THR A 253 2.06 6.19 -3.43
N GLN A 254 2.83 5.44 -4.21
CA GLN A 254 3.29 4.08 -3.89
C GLN A 254 4.78 3.97 -4.17
N THR A 255 5.47 3.16 -3.38
CA THR A 255 6.90 2.88 -3.57
C THR A 255 7.11 1.40 -3.77
N GLY A 256 7.81 1.04 -4.85
CA GLY A 256 8.30 -0.31 -5.08
C GLY A 256 9.82 -0.33 -5.02
N SER A 257 10.40 -1.52 -4.91
CA SER A 257 11.85 -1.69 -4.78
C SER A 257 12.35 -2.93 -5.49
N ALA A 258 13.60 -2.90 -5.94
CA ALA A 258 14.30 -4.05 -6.49
C ALA A 258 15.66 -4.22 -5.80
N ALA A 259 15.96 -5.45 -5.37
CA ALA A 259 17.26 -5.78 -4.78
C ALA A 259 18.29 -5.99 -5.89
N ILE A 260 19.41 -5.28 -5.80
CA ILE A 260 20.53 -5.37 -6.73
C ILE A 260 21.72 -5.99 -6.01
N SER A 261 22.23 -7.10 -6.54
CA SER A 261 23.31 -7.86 -5.90
C SER A 261 24.61 -7.77 -6.70
N ILE A 262 25.64 -7.17 -6.11
CA ILE A 262 27.00 -7.17 -6.63
C ILE A 262 27.85 -8.03 -5.70
N THR A 263 28.41 -9.11 -6.27
CA THR A 263 29.40 -9.96 -5.60
C THR A 263 30.77 -9.59 -6.12
N ALA A 264 31.65 -9.15 -5.23
CA ALA A 264 33.04 -8.83 -5.57
C ALA A 264 33.79 -10.08 -6.08
N PRO A 265 34.81 -9.91 -6.93
CA PRO A 265 35.68 -11.01 -7.34
C PRO A 265 36.31 -11.70 -6.13
N SER A 266 36.39 -13.03 -6.15
CA SER A 266 36.97 -13.82 -5.07
C SER A 266 37.80 -14.96 -5.64
N CYS A 267 39.11 -14.87 -5.44
CA CYS A 267 40.01 -15.90 -5.92
C CYS A 267 39.68 -17.31 -5.40
N GLY A 268 39.54 -18.26 -6.32
CA GLY A 268 39.20 -19.65 -6.07
C GLY A 268 37.71 -19.95 -6.15
N ASP A 269 36.87 -19.05 -6.69
CA ASP A 269 35.45 -19.33 -6.88
C ASP A 269 35.16 -20.02 -8.24
N GLY A 270 36.18 -20.16 -9.09
CA GLY A 270 36.11 -20.79 -10.40
C GLY A 270 35.53 -19.89 -11.49
N ILE A 271 35.38 -18.59 -11.23
CA ILE A 271 34.93 -17.57 -12.17
C ILE A 271 36.07 -16.59 -12.38
N LEU A 272 36.61 -16.51 -13.60
CA LEU A 272 37.66 -15.55 -13.90
C LEU A 272 37.16 -14.11 -13.76
N GLY A 273 37.55 -13.47 -12.66
CA GLY A 273 37.10 -12.15 -12.29
C GLY A 273 37.93 -10.98 -12.81
N VAL A 274 37.40 -9.77 -12.62
CA VAL A 274 38.16 -8.54 -12.92
C VAL A 274 39.35 -8.45 -11.96
N GLY A 275 40.57 -8.45 -12.50
CA GLY A 275 41.82 -8.38 -11.74
C GLY A 275 42.46 -9.73 -11.45
N GLU A 276 41.81 -10.84 -11.82
CA GLU A 276 42.37 -12.18 -11.75
C GLU A 276 43.02 -12.54 -13.10
N GLU A 277 44.15 -13.23 -13.06
CA GLU A 277 44.82 -13.77 -14.27
C GLU A 277 44.36 -15.20 -14.60
N CYS A 278 43.84 -15.89 -13.59
CA CYS A 278 43.29 -17.25 -13.64
C CYS A 278 42.35 -17.45 -12.45
N ASP A 279 41.38 -18.36 -12.56
CA ASP A 279 40.65 -18.91 -11.42
C ASP A 279 40.20 -20.34 -11.76
N ASP A 280 40.97 -21.32 -11.30
CA ASP A 280 40.70 -22.74 -11.54
C ASP A 280 39.82 -23.36 -10.43
N GLY A 281 39.30 -22.54 -9.52
CA GLY A 281 38.56 -22.92 -8.32
C GLY A 281 39.45 -23.30 -7.12
N ALA A 282 38.91 -23.20 -5.91
CA ALA A 282 39.67 -23.30 -4.66
C ALA A 282 40.43 -24.63 -4.47
N ALA A 283 39.97 -25.70 -5.13
CA ALA A 283 40.62 -27.00 -5.10
C ALA A 283 41.83 -27.11 -6.05
N ASN A 284 41.89 -26.25 -7.07
CA ASN A 284 42.93 -26.28 -8.11
C ASN A 284 43.84 -25.05 -8.07
N ASN A 285 43.47 -24.00 -7.32
CA ASN A 285 44.34 -22.87 -7.02
C ASN A 285 45.32 -23.23 -5.91
N GLY A 286 46.58 -22.79 -6.00
CA GLY A 286 47.55 -23.07 -4.95
C GLY A 286 49.00 -22.83 -5.33
N VAL A 287 49.90 -23.56 -4.67
CA VAL A 287 51.31 -23.64 -5.09
C VAL A 287 51.45 -24.68 -6.21
N CYS A 288 52.56 -24.65 -6.94
CA CYS A 288 52.86 -25.64 -7.98
C CYS A 288 52.63 -27.09 -7.49
N PRO A 289 52.05 -27.98 -8.33
CA PRO A 289 51.92 -27.89 -9.79
C PRO A 289 50.65 -27.19 -10.31
N ALA A 290 49.86 -26.54 -9.46
CA ALA A 290 48.70 -25.76 -9.89
C ALA A 290 49.09 -24.65 -10.89
N SER A 291 48.38 -24.54 -12.01
CA SER A 291 48.52 -23.46 -13.00
C SER A 291 48.13 -22.09 -12.45
N CYS A 292 47.21 -22.07 -11.49
CA CYS A 292 46.73 -20.86 -10.86
C CYS A 292 47.17 -20.75 -9.40
N SER A 293 47.64 -19.56 -9.01
CA SER A 293 48.07 -19.32 -7.63
C SER A 293 46.90 -19.19 -6.66
N ALA A 294 47.16 -19.31 -5.35
CA ALA A 294 46.17 -19.02 -4.31
C ALA A 294 45.73 -17.54 -4.27
N SER A 295 46.37 -16.67 -5.05
CA SER A 295 46.01 -15.26 -5.23
C SER A 295 45.62 -14.95 -6.68
N CYS A 296 45.27 -15.98 -7.47
CA CYS A 296 44.74 -15.85 -8.83
C CYS A 296 45.68 -15.14 -9.80
N THR A 297 46.97 -15.40 -9.62
CA THR A 297 48.03 -15.05 -10.55
C THR A 297 48.52 -16.30 -11.25
N SER A 298 49.02 -16.15 -12.48
CA SER A 298 49.59 -17.29 -13.20
C SER A 298 50.80 -17.86 -12.46
N ASN A 299 50.78 -19.16 -12.17
CA ASN A 299 51.95 -19.87 -11.67
C ASN A 299 52.80 -20.35 -12.85
N VAL A 300 54.05 -19.88 -12.92
CA VAL A 300 55.05 -20.49 -13.80
C VAL A 300 55.72 -21.63 -13.05
N CYS A 301 55.13 -22.81 -13.15
CA CYS A 301 55.74 -24.01 -12.59
C CYS A 301 56.83 -24.49 -13.53
N SER A 302 58.10 -24.28 -13.15
CA SER A 302 59.17 -25.06 -13.74
C SER A 302 58.95 -26.51 -13.33
N ASP A 303 58.71 -27.35 -14.33
CA ASP A 303 58.97 -28.77 -14.26
C ASP A 303 60.38 -28.93 -13.70
N ASN A 304 60.43 -29.32 -12.42
CA ASN A 304 61.66 -29.55 -11.71
C ASN A 304 62.32 -30.78 -12.34
N SER A 305 63.00 -30.56 -13.46
CA SER A 305 63.92 -31.46 -14.13
C SER A 305 65.15 -31.78 -13.28
N ASN A 306 65.16 -31.42 -11.98
CA ASN A 306 66.14 -31.88 -10.99
C ASN A 306 65.76 -33.18 -10.28
N TYR A 307 64.79 -33.95 -10.77
CA TYR A 307 64.86 -35.38 -10.51
C TYR A 307 66.02 -35.93 -11.33
N ASN A 308 67.14 -36.19 -10.65
CA ASN A 308 68.22 -37.07 -11.10
C ASN A 308 67.64 -38.45 -11.45
N TRP A 309 66.98 -38.57 -12.60
CA TRP A 309 66.68 -39.85 -13.20
C TRP A 309 67.98 -40.36 -13.80
N ILE A 310 68.70 -41.20 -13.04
CA ILE A 310 69.76 -42.02 -13.59
C ILE A 310 69.06 -43.16 -14.34
N GLU A 311 69.19 -43.16 -15.66
CA GLU A 311 68.85 -44.31 -16.49
C GLU A 311 69.74 -45.48 -16.06
N VAL A 312 69.17 -46.47 -15.38
CA VAL A 312 69.84 -47.74 -15.12
C VAL A 312 69.52 -48.64 -16.30
N ALA A 313 70.40 -48.65 -17.30
CA ALA A 313 70.34 -49.62 -18.37
C ALA A 313 70.42 -51.06 -17.78
N PRO A 314 69.66 -52.03 -18.33
CA PRO A 314 69.67 -53.41 -17.86
C PRO A 314 71.02 -54.11 -18.02
#